data_AF-A0A816PZB8-F1
#
_entry.id   AF-A0A816PZB8-F1
#
_cell.length_a   1.000
_cell.length_b   1.000
_cell.length_c   1.000
_cell.angle_alpha   90.00
_cell.angle_beta   90.00
_cell.angle_gamma   90.00
#
_symmetry.space_group_name_H-M   'P 1'
#
loop_
_entity.id
_entity.type
_entity.pdbx_description
1 polymer ?
#
loop_
_entity_poly.entity_id
_entity_poly.type
_entity_poly.pdbx_seq_one_letter_code
_entity_poly.pdbx_strand_id
1 'polypeptide(L)'
;MIYKAVVVVFLTLILASVECKFGICSDNETLDLESDGYQYIRSKDPLISALYREWWFFALYDPLVDIGFCIGYSAMDPAKTFALEASGIAGMLWTSVANNTGQDPINVLDGYDFEQFSAYKENATVSIGKENCIKVLDQTTYQIIGSSRNGELNWSLTFQQKSYACRQKEEVPQVLELDWITYMPSAHVFGVIQYNTKLFSINTTAYHDHNYGA
;
A
#
# COMPACT_ATOMS: atom_id res chain seq x y z
N MET A 1 -38.26 57.08 24.60
CA MET A 1 -37.02 57.18 25.40
C MET A 1 -36.66 55.77 25.83
N ILE A 2 -35.86 55.04 25.06
CA ILE A 2 -34.39 55.03 25.08
C ILE A 2 -33.81 54.23 26.28
N TYR A 3 -33.08 53.15 25.91
CA TYR A 3 -32.01 52.41 26.59
C TYR A 3 -32.30 51.32 27.65
N LYS A 4 -32.09 50.04 27.27
CA LYS A 4 -30.97 49.13 27.67
C LYS A 4 -31.35 47.67 27.36
N ALA A 5 -30.63 47.01 26.44
CA ALA A 5 -29.65 45.93 26.71
C ALA A 5 -30.30 44.70 27.38
N VAL A 6 -30.26 43.49 26.83
CA VAL A 6 -29.05 42.65 26.74
C VAL A 6 -29.27 41.59 25.66
N VAL A 7 -28.46 41.66 24.60
CA VAL A 7 -28.16 40.52 23.72
C VAL A 7 -26.86 39.95 24.25
N VAL A 8 -26.93 38.81 24.95
CA VAL A 8 -25.75 37.99 25.26
C VAL A 8 -25.87 36.72 24.45
N VAL A 9 -25.20 36.77 23.31
CA VAL A 9 -24.85 35.64 22.46
C VAL A 9 -23.90 34.76 23.27
N PHE A 10 -24.38 33.63 23.76
CA PHE A 10 -23.53 32.52 24.20
C PHE A 10 -23.05 31.76 22.96
N LEU A 11 -22.08 32.34 22.24
CA LEU A 11 -21.19 31.60 21.35
C LEU A 11 -20.03 31.09 22.21
N THR A 12 -20.23 29.98 22.90
CA THR A 12 -19.11 29.21 23.40
C THR A 12 -18.54 28.46 22.20
N LEU A 13 -17.56 29.10 21.54
CA LEU A 13 -16.59 28.42 20.69
C LEU A 13 -15.94 27.33 21.54
N ILE A 14 -16.42 26.10 21.39
CA ILE A 14 -15.60 24.92 21.64
C ILE A 14 -14.64 24.88 20.44
N LEU A 15 -13.57 25.66 20.53
CA LEU A 15 -12.29 25.31 19.93
C LEU A 15 -11.85 24.02 20.65
N ALA A 16 -12.46 22.90 20.28
CA ALA A 16 -11.80 21.63 20.41
C ALA A 16 -10.64 21.71 19.43
N SER A 17 -9.51 22.21 19.92
CA SER A 17 -8.22 21.76 19.44
C SER A 17 -8.28 20.25 19.52
N VAL A 18 -8.63 19.61 18.40
CA VAL A 18 -8.24 18.25 18.15
C VAL A 18 -6.72 18.33 18.12
N GLU A 19 -6.12 18.21 19.30
CA GLU A 19 -4.75 17.72 19.39
C GLU A 19 -4.83 16.37 18.70
N CYS A 20 -4.48 16.37 17.40
CA CYS A 20 -3.97 15.19 16.75
C CYS A 20 -2.77 14.80 17.61
N LYS A 21 -3.03 13.98 18.63
CA LYS A 21 -1.99 13.20 19.28
C LYS A 21 -1.43 12.40 18.12
N PHE A 22 -0.30 12.85 17.58
CA PHE A 22 0.54 12.03 16.74
C PHE A 22 0.64 10.71 17.49
N GLY A 23 0.00 9.68 16.96
CA GLY A 23 0.08 8.35 17.53
C GLY A 23 1.56 8.04 17.59
N ILE A 24 2.11 8.05 18.80
CA ILE A 24 3.43 7.52 19.03
C ILE A 24 3.24 6.03 18.74
N CYS A 25 3.69 5.58 17.57
CA CYS A 25 3.82 4.15 17.32
C CYS A 25 4.67 3.62 18.48
N SER A 26 4.09 2.71 19.26
CA SER A 26 4.70 2.18 20.49
C SER A 26 6.05 1.53 20.24
N ASP A 27 6.29 1.18 19.00
CA ASP A 27 7.46 0.50 18.52
C ASP A 27 8.51 1.57 18.17
N ASN A 28 9.45 1.75 19.10
CA ASN A 28 10.62 2.65 18.99
C ASN A 28 11.61 2.23 17.88
N GLU A 29 11.17 1.47 16.88
CA GLU A 29 12.00 0.99 15.78
C GLU A 29 11.93 2.01 14.63
N THR A 30 13.07 2.60 14.31
CA THR A 30 13.18 3.43 13.10
C THR A 30 13.21 2.48 11.92
N LEU A 31 12.10 2.36 11.21
CA LEU A 31 12.05 1.62 9.95
C LEU A 31 12.76 2.42 8.86
N ASP A 32 13.59 1.73 8.10
CA ASP A 32 14.38 2.26 6.99
C ASP A 32 14.03 1.53 5.69
N LEU A 33 14.79 1.78 4.62
CA LEU A 33 14.53 1.12 3.33
C LEU A 33 14.66 -0.41 3.41
N GLU A 34 15.61 -0.93 4.17
CA GLU A 34 15.82 -2.38 4.31
C GLU A 34 14.63 -3.04 5.01
N SER A 35 13.96 -2.32 5.90
CA SER A 35 12.73 -2.77 6.56
C SER A 35 11.57 -3.04 5.59
N ASP A 36 11.59 -2.43 4.41
CA ASP A 36 10.59 -2.58 3.33
C ASP A 36 11.10 -3.42 2.15
N GLY A 37 12.35 -3.89 2.25
CA GLY A 37 12.95 -4.79 1.27
C GLY A 37 12.45 -6.22 1.42
N TYR A 38 12.90 -7.10 0.54
CA TYR A 38 12.53 -8.52 0.52
C TYR A 38 13.04 -9.27 1.76
N GLN A 39 12.14 -9.86 2.54
CA GLN A 39 12.45 -10.40 3.87
C GLN A 39 12.72 -11.91 3.91
N TYR A 40 12.64 -12.59 2.76
CA TYR A 40 12.87 -14.04 2.73
C TYR A 40 14.32 -14.40 3.08
N ILE A 41 14.47 -15.29 4.06
CA ILE A 41 15.76 -15.83 4.51
C ILE A 41 15.76 -17.35 4.30
N ARG A 42 16.50 -17.81 3.29
CA ARG A 42 16.60 -19.23 2.89
C ARG A 42 17.10 -20.19 3.99
N SER A 43 17.83 -19.70 4.99
CA SER A 43 18.39 -20.52 6.07
C SER A 43 17.43 -20.75 7.24
N LYS A 44 16.18 -20.28 7.17
CA LYS A 44 15.15 -20.56 8.17
C LYS A 44 14.68 -22.01 8.08
N ASP A 45 13.86 -22.41 9.07
CA ASP A 45 13.21 -23.72 9.10
C ASP A 45 12.56 -24.04 7.72
N PRO A 46 12.71 -25.27 7.19
CA PRO A 46 12.16 -25.63 5.89
C PRO A 46 10.64 -25.44 5.77
N LEU A 47 9.89 -25.64 6.85
CA LEU A 47 8.44 -25.45 6.86
C LEU A 47 8.08 -23.96 6.76
N ILE A 48 8.77 -23.11 7.53
CA ILE A 48 8.63 -21.65 7.48
C ILE A 48 8.98 -21.14 6.07
N SER A 49 10.08 -21.64 5.51
CA SER A 49 10.53 -21.23 4.18
C SER A 49 9.55 -21.62 3.07
N ALA A 50 8.85 -22.74 3.24
CA ALA A 50 7.87 -23.25 2.29
C ALA A 50 6.49 -22.56 2.37
N LEU A 51 6.10 -22.15 3.58
CA LEU A 51 4.86 -21.43 3.83
C LEU A 51 5.01 -19.92 3.65
N TYR A 52 6.24 -19.44 3.44
CA TYR A 52 6.54 -18.03 3.30
C TYR A 52 5.69 -17.33 2.23
N ARG A 53 5.09 -16.20 2.61
CA ARG A 53 4.32 -15.28 1.79
C ARG A 53 4.80 -13.87 2.08
N GLU A 54 4.81 -13.05 1.05
CA GLU A 54 5.17 -11.64 1.18
C GLU A 54 4.38 -10.82 0.17
N TRP A 55 3.92 -9.65 0.60
CA TRP A 55 3.23 -8.69 -0.25
C TRP A 55 3.62 -7.24 0.04
N TRP A 56 3.71 -6.44 -1.02
CA TRP A 56 3.78 -4.98 -0.98
C TRP A 56 2.47 -4.45 -1.55
N PHE A 57 1.70 -3.72 -0.76
CA PHE A 57 0.37 -3.26 -1.16
C PHE A 57 0.27 -1.75 -1.12
N PHE A 58 -0.38 -1.19 -2.14
CA PHE A 58 -0.57 0.24 -2.36
C PHE A 58 -2.06 0.49 -2.53
N ALA A 59 -2.58 1.54 -1.88
CA ALA A 59 -3.98 1.93 -2.00
C ALA A 59 -4.15 3.46 -2.01
N LEU A 60 -5.12 3.94 -2.77
CA LEU A 60 -5.49 5.36 -2.83
C LEU A 60 -6.97 5.52 -3.10
N TYR A 61 -7.48 6.71 -2.78
CA TYR A 61 -8.75 7.19 -3.28
C TYR A 61 -8.60 8.67 -3.63
N ASP A 62 -8.91 9.03 -4.89
CA ASP A 62 -8.91 10.40 -5.37
C ASP A 62 -10.36 10.90 -5.50
N PRO A 63 -10.82 11.77 -4.57
CA PRO A 63 -12.19 12.27 -4.60
C PRO A 63 -12.46 13.25 -5.74
N LEU A 64 -11.43 13.83 -6.37
CA LEU A 64 -11.61 14.81 -7.46
C LEU A 64 -12.01 14.13 -8.77
N VAL A 65 -11.48 12.92 -9.00
CA VAL A 65 -11.85 12.08 -10.16
C VAL A 65 -12.74 10.90 -9.78
N ASP A 66 -13.07 10.79 -8.49
CA ASP A 66 -13.87 9.73 -7.87
C ASP A 66 -13.40 8.32 -8.21
N ILE A 67 -12.11 8.05 -7.97
CA ILE A 67 -11.48 6.76 -8.23
C ILE A 67 -10.72 6.26 -7.02
N GLY A 68 -11.06 5.05 -6.59
CA GLY A 68 -10.26 4.23 -5.71
C GLY A 68 -9.44 3.22 -6.51
N PHE A 69 -8.21 2.99 -6.05
CA PHE A 69 -7.31 2.03 -6.65
C PHE A 69 -6.50 1.34 -5.56
N CYS A 70 -6.29 0.03 -5.71
CA CYS A 70 -5.31 -0.69 -4.94
C CYS A 70 -4.60 -1.75 -5.78
N ILE A 71 -3.36 -2.05 -5.43
CA ILE A 71 -2.56 -3.08 -6.07
C ILE A 71 -1.56 -3.66 -5.07
N GLY A 72 -1.48 -4.99 -5.04
CA GLY A 72 -0.50 -5.75 -4.30
C GLY A 72 0.46 -6.45 -5.25
N TYR A 73 1.74 -6.50 -4.89
CA TYR A 73 2.78 -7.31 -5.52
C TYR A 73 3.16 -8.40 -4.53
N SER A 74 3.20 -9.67 -4.96
CA SER A 74 3.34 -10.79 -4.03
C SER A 74 4.30 -11.87 -4.51
N ALA A 75 4.89 -12.56 -3.53
CA ALA A 75 5.74 -13.74 -3.71
C ALA A 75 5.35 -14.83 -2.72
N MET A 76 5.40 -16.09 -3.17
CA MET A 76 4.98 -17.27 -2.41
C MET A 76 5.94 -18.44 -2.64
N ASP A 77 6.18 -19.25 -1.59
CA ASP A 77 7.08 -20.44 -1.59
C ASP A 77 8.40 -20.21 -2.35
N PRO A 78 9.20 -19.19 -1.99
CA PRO A 78 10.50 -18.93 -2.64
C PRO A 78 11.50 -20.08 -2.46
N ALA A 79 11.26 -20.99 -1.51
CA ALA A 79 12.04 -22.19 -1.31
C ALA A 79 11.76 -23.29 -2.36
N LYS A 80 10.64 -23.18 -3.10
CA LYS A 80 10.16 -24.20 -4.04
C LYS A 80 9.95 -25.57 -3.38
N THR A 81 9.47 -25.56 -2.14
CA THR A 81 9.39 -26.78 -1.33
C THR A 81 8.19 -27.63 -1.72
N PHE A 82 7.07 -27.00 -2.04
CA PHE A 82 5.81 -27.69 -2.36
C PHE A 82 5.44 -27.62 -3.84
N ALA A 83 6.32 -27.12 -4.70
CA ALA A 83 6.00 -26.75 -6.08
C ALA A 83 4.80 -25.77 -6.16
N LEU A 84 4.70 -24.90 -5.16
CA LEU A 84 3.68 -23.85 -5.05
C LEU A 84 4.31 -22.46 -5.22
N GLU A 85 5.53 -22.37 -5.75
CA GLU A 85 6.19 -21.11 -5.99
C GLU A 85 5.36 -20.27 -6.96
N ALA A 86 5.05 -19.05 -6.56
CA ALA A 86 4.26 -18.14 -7.35
C ALA A 86 4.67 -16.71 -7.07
N SER A 87 4.55 -15.88 -8.09
CA SER A 87 4.53 -14.44 -7.92
C SER A 87 3.28 -13.89 -8.59
N GLY A 88 2.82 -12.73 -8.16
CA GLY A 88 1.62 -12.19 -8.75
C GLY A 88 1.30 -10.78 -8.32
N ILE A 89 0.41 -10.18 -9.10
CA ILE A 89 -0.24 -8.94 -8.74
C ILE A 89 -1.74 -9.18 -8.52
N ALA A 90 -2.30 -8.47 -7.54
CA ALA A 90 -3.74 -8.50 -7.27
C ALA A 90 -4.21 -7.10 -6.89
N GLY A 91 -5.31 -6.63 -7.45
CA GLY A 91 -5.74 -5.25 -7.26
C GLY A 91 -7.16 -4.98 -7.73
N MET A 92 -7.58 -3.73 -7.55
CA MET A 92 -8.94 -3.31 -7.87
C MET A 92 -8.98 -1.83 -8.27
N LEU A 93 -9.90 -1.47 -9.17
CA LEU A 93 -10.30 -0.10 -9.49
C LEU A 93 -11.80 0.07 -9.23
N TRP A 94 -12.20 1.10 -8.49
CA TRP A 94 -13.59 1.34 -8.13
C TRP A 94 -13.93 2.84 -8.06
N THR A 95 -15.21 3.19 -8.05
CA THR A 95 -15.70 4.54 -7.76
C THR A 95 -16.25 4.61 -6.33
N SER A 96 -16.54 5.81 -5.81
CA SER A 96 -17.22 5.91 -4.52
C SER A 96 -18.56 5.19 -4.50
N VAL A 97 -18.94 4.70 -3.31
CA VAL A 97 -20.28 4.11 -3.08
C VAL A 97 -21.40 5.09 -3.46
N ALA A 98 -21.20 6.39 -3.21
CA ALA A 98 -22.20 7.42 -3.51
C ALA A 98 -22.48 7.59 -5.02
N ASN A 99 -21.46 7.37 -5.85
CA ASN A 99 -21.55 7.47 -7.31
C ASN A 99 -21.52 6.09 -8.00
N ASN A 100 -21.66 5.00 -7.24
CA ASN A 100 -21.67 3.67 -7.84
C ASN A 100 -22.98 3.50 -8.64
N THR A 101 -22.85 3.44 -9.97
CA THR A 101 -23.98 3.23 -10.90
C THR A 101 -24.43 1.77 -11.00
N GLY A 102 -24.06 0.93 -10.02
CA GLY A 102 -24.23 -0.53 -10.07
C GLY A 102 -23.17 -1.23 -10.91
N GLN A 103 -22.02 -0.60 -11.15
CA GLN A 103 -20.89 -1.23 -11.82
C GLN A 103 -20.03 -1.97 -10.80
N ASP A 104 -19.66 -3.20 -11.12
CA ASP A 104 -18.73 -3.97 -10.31
C ASP A 104 -17.33 -3.35 -10.35
N PRO A 105 -16.56 -3.43 -9.25
CA PRO A 105 -15.15 -3.07 -9.28
C PRO A 105 -14.39 -3.88 -10.34
N ILE A 106 -13.44 -3.22 -10.98
CA ILE A 106 -12.56 -3.87 -11.96
C ILE A 106 -11.44 -4.55 -11.18
N ASN A 107 -11.40 -5.88 -11.21
CA ASN A 107 -10.41 -6.67 -10.47
C ASN A 107 -9.23 -7.04 -11.38
N VAL A 108 -8.04 -7.05 -10.80
CA VAL A 108 -6.83 -7.59 -11.41
C VAL A 108 -6.35 -8.76 -10.55
N LEU A 109 -6.09 -9.90 -11.19
CA LEU A 109 -5.48 -11.06 -10.54
C LEU A 109 -4.61 -11.79 -11.58
N ASP A 110 -3.32 -11.47 -11.57
CA ASP A 110 -2.38 -12.01 -12.55
C ASP A 110 -1.25 -12.77 -11.83
N GLY A 111 -1.19 -14.08 -12.05
CA GLY A 111 -0.14 -14.96 -11.53
C GLY A 111 0.96 -15.22 -12.55
N TYR A 112 2.22 -15.14 -12.12
CA TYR A 112 3.43 -15.29 -12.94
C TYR A 112 4.33 -16.39 -12.38
N ASP A 113 5.13 -16.99 -13.26
CA ASP A 113 6.18 -17.94 -12.82
C ASP A 113 7.16 -17.22 -11.89
N PHE A 114 7.66 -17.93 -10.88
CA PHE A 114 8.55 -17.35 -9.89
C PHE A 114 9.87 -16.86 -10.50
N GLU A 115 10.32 -17.43 -11.62
CA GLU A 115 11.49 -16.97 -12.40
C GLU A 115 11.34 -15.55 -12.96
N GLN A 116 10.10 -15.05 -13.04
CA GLN A 116 9.79 -13.70 -13.50
C GLN A 116 9.74 -12.68 -12.34
N PHE A 117 9.98 -13.14 -11.11
CA PHE A 117 10.04 -12.30 -9.93
C PHE A 117 11.50 -11.96 -9.57
N SER A 118 11.71 -10.70 -9.19
CA SER A 118 12.93 -10.27 -8.52
C SER A 118 12.59 -9.20 -7.50
N ALA A 119 13.30 -9.19 -6.38
CA ALA A 119 13.17 -8.19 -5.34
C ALA A 119 14.52 -7.94 -4.66
N TYR A 120 14.71 -6.72 -4.17
CA TYR A 120 15.94 -6.32 -3.48
C TYR A 120 15.77 -6.48 -1.98
N LYS A 121 16.84 -6.79 -1.27
CA LYS A 121 16.80 -6.87 0.20
C LYS A 121 16.95 -5.48 0.83
N GLU A 122 17.63 -4.59 0.13
CA GLU A 122 18.02 -3.28 0.60
C GLU A 122 16.89 -2.25 0.52
N ASN A 123 15.81 -2.53 -0.24
CA ASN A 123 14.64 -1.67 -0.42
C ASN A 123 13.50 -2.40 -1.16
N ALA A 124 12.32 -1.79 -1.21
CA ALA A 124 11.12 -2.31 -1.88
C ALA A 124 11.16 -2.35 -3.42
N THR A 125 12.35 -2.35 -4.06
CA THR A 125 12.43 -2.53 -5.51
C THR A 125 12.05 -3.96 -5.86
N VAL A 126 10.95 -4.11 -6.59
CA VAL A 126 10.34 -5.38 -6.98
C VAL A 126 10.03 -5.35 -8.47
N SER A 127 10.22 -6.46 -9.17
CA SER A 127 9.74 -6.66 -10.55
C SER A 127 9.03 -8.01 -10.67
N ILE A 128 7.86 -8.02 -11.32
CA ILE A 128 7.06 -9.21 -11.64
C ILE A 128 6.71 -9.17 -13.13
N GLY A 129 7.21 -10.15 -13.88
CA GLY A 129 7.07 -10.15 -15.33
C GLY A 129 7.83 -8.98 -15.97
N LYS A 130 7.38 -8.54 -17.15
CA LYS A 130 8.04 -7.46 -17.91
C LYS A 130 7.50 -6.07 -17.61
N GLU A 131 6.29 -6.00 -17.06
CA GLU A 131 5.49 -4.78 -17.03
C GLU A 131 5.35 -4.22 -15.62
N ASN A 132 5.34 -5.08 -14.59
CA ASN A 132 4.99 -4.70 -13.22
C ASN A 132 6.24 -4.50 -12.38
N CYS A 133 6.40 -3.31 -11.80
CA CYS A 133 7.56 -2.95 -11.00
C CYS A 133 7.23 -1.92 -9.92
N ILE A 134 7.83 -2.11 -8.74
CA ILE A 134 8.03 -1.08 -7.72
C ILE A 134 9.48 -0.60 -7.86
N LYS A 135 9.69 0.71 -7.99
CA LYS A 135 11.02 1.32 -8.06
C LYS A 135 11.21 2.28 -6.91
N VAL A 136 12.20 2.04 -6.06
CA VAL A 136 12.62 2.99 -5.05
C VAL A 136 13.54 4.03 -5.70
N LEU A 137 13.08 5.27 -5.77
CA LEU A 137 13.82 6.38 -6.40
C LEU A 137 14.78 7.06 -5.43
N ASP A 138 14.33 7.22 -4.18
CA ASP A 138 15.10 7.73 -3.05
C ASP A 138 14.51 7.21 -1.73
N GLN A 139 15.03 7.69 -0.59
CA GLN A 139 14.62 7.27 0.76
C GLN A 139 13.12 7.45 1.06
N THR A 140 12.43 8.31 0.31
CA THR A 140 11.05 8.71 0.60
C THR A 140 10.13 8.63 -0.63
N THR A 141 10.67 8.29 -1.80
CA THR A 141 9.93 8.34 -3.06
C THR A 141 9.98 7.01 -3.80
N TYR A 142 8.82 6.41 -4.02
CA TYR A 142 8.65 5.19 -4.80
C TYR A 142 7.87 5.48 -6.07
N GLN A 143 8.09 4.67 -7.11
CA GLN A 143 7.24 4.65 -8.29
C GLN A 143 6.74 3.23 -8.54
N ILE A 144 5.42 3.07 -8.66
CA ILE A 144 4.81 1.83 -9.13
C ILE A 144 4.38 1.99 -10.58
N ILE A 145 4.77 1.02 -11.41
CA ILE A 145 4.42 0.96 -12.83
C ILE A 145 3.89 -0.45 -13.09
N GLY A 146 2.86 -0.56 -13.91
CA GLY A 146 2.35 -1.86 -14.29
C GLY A 146 1.14 -1.84 -15.19
N SER A 147 0.75 -3.04 -15.58
CA SER A 147 -0.43 -3.32 -16.37
C SER A 147 -1.01 -4.68 -16.01
N SER A 148 -2.34 -4.78 -16.07
CA SER A 148 -3.02 -6.06 -16.05
C SER A 148 -2.62 -6.87 -17.29
N ARG A 149 -2.64 -8.20 -17.19
CA ARG A 149 -2.23 -9.10 -18.28
C ARG A 149 -3.03 -8.92 -19.57
N ASN A 150 -4.29 -8.50 -19.46
CA ASN A 150 -5.13 -8.20 -20.62
C ASN A 150 -4.90 -6.78 -21.19
N GLY A 151 -4.05 -5.97 -20.56
CA GLY A 151 -3.72 -4.61 -20.97
C GLY A 151 -4.80 -3.56 -20.71
N GLU A 152 -5.92 -3.94 -20.10
CA GLU A 152 -7.06 -3.04 -19.90
C GLU A 152 -6.80 -2.03 -18.78
N LEU A 153 -6.10 -2.42 -17.71
CA LEU A 153 -5.72 -1.53 -16.61
C LEU A 153 -4.21 -1.29 -16.63
N ASN A 154 -3.81 -0.03 -16.61
CA ASN A 154 -2.40 0.38 -16.56
C ASN A 154 -2.23 1.43 -15.47
N TRP A 155 -1.10 1.44 -14.78
CA TRP A 155 -0.78 2.44 -13.76
C TRP A 155 0.68 2.89 -13.85
N SER A 156 0.88 4.17 -13.56
CA SER A 156 2.19 4.78 -13.34
C SER A 156 2.03 5.85 -12.29
N LEU A 157 2.37 5.52 -11.05
CA LEU A 157 2.09 6.34 -9.88
C LEU A 157 3.36 6.53 -9.07
N THR A 158 3.63 7.77 -8.65
CA THR A 158 4.74 8.13 -7.78
C THR A 158 4.20 8.43 -6.39
N PHE A 159 4.72 7.72 -5.39
CA PHE A 159 4.37 7.84 -3.98
C PHE A 159 5.51 8.58 -3.28
N GLN A 160 5.17 9.64 -2.55
CA GLN A 160 6.09 10.40 -1.71
C GLN A 160 5.64 10.29 -0.27
N GLN A 161 6.44 9.66 0.58
CA GLN A 161 6.17 9.53 2.01
C GLN A 161 6.02 10.92 2.65
N LYS A 162 4.92 11.15 3.39
CA LYS A 162 4.70 12.38 4.19
C LYS A 162 4.62 12.13 5.70
N SER A 163 4.59 10.86 6.10
CA SER A 163 4.50 10.40 7.47
C SER A 163 5.45 9.23 7.68
N TYR A 164 6.02 9.13 8.88
CA TYR A 164 6.90 8.03 9.24
C TYR A 164 6.20 6.67 9.12
N ALA A 165 6.98 5.65 8.78
CA ALA A 165 6.54 4.27 8.79
C ALA A 165 6.22 3.81 10.23
N CYS A 166 5.30 2.86 10.35
CA CYS A 166 4.95 2.21 11.61
C CYS A 166 4.91 0.70 11.43
N ARG A 167 5.38 -0.03 12.45
CA ARG A 167 5.29 -1.49 12.52
C ARG A 167 4.26 -1.88 13.57
N GLN A 168 3.53 -2.95 13.29
CA GLN A 168 2.73 -3.66 14.27
C GLN A 168 3.39 -5.02 14.49
N LYS A 169 4.02 -5.19 15.65
CA LYS A 169 4.53 -6.49 16.09
C LYS A 169 3.47 -7.24 16.88
N GLU A 170 3.04 -8.37 16.34
CA GLU A 170 2.20 -9.33 17.05
C GLU A 170 3.08 -10.46 17.59
N GLU A 171 2.90 -10.83 18.87
CA GLU A 171 3.55 -12.01 19.43
C GLU A 171 2.87 -13.27 18.89
N VAL A 172 3.51 -13.93 17.92
CA VAL A 172 3.06 -15.21 17.36
C VAL A 172 3.89 -16.39 17.89
N PRO A 173 3.35 -17.62 17.93
CA PRO A 173 4.13 -18.82 18.22
C PRO A 173 5.38 -18.91 17.35
N GLN A 174 6.47 -19.50 17.87
CA GLN A 174 7.77 -19.60 17.15
C GLN A 174 7.69 -20.28 15.77
N VAL A 175 6.65 -21.08 15.54
CA VAL A 175 6.37 -21.76 14.27
C VAL A 175 5.61 -20.90 13.26
N LEU A 176 5.31 -19.65 13.61
CA LEU A 176 4.68 -18.67 12.74
C LEU A 176 5.58 -17.43 12.67
N GLU A 177 5.60 -16.82 11.50
CA GLU A 177 6.18 -15.49 11.31
C GLU A 177 5.10 -14.60 10.73
N LEU A 178 4.90 -13.43 11.31
CA LEU A 178 3.93 -12.47 10.81
C LEU A 178 4.39 -11.06 11.12
N ASP A 179 4.60 -10.27 10.08
CA ASP A 179 4.95 -8.86 10.21
C ASP A 179 4.04 -7.96 9.40
N TRP A 180 3.73 -6.81 9.98
CA TRP A 180 2.85 -5.81 9.40
C TRP A 180 3.51 -4.44 9.51
N ILE A 181 3.97 -3.94 8.36
CA ILE A 181 4.64 -2.65 8.27
C ILE A 181 3.78 -1.71 7.45
N THR A 182 3.17 -0.73 8.11
CA THR A 182 2.61 0.43 7.43
C THR A 182 3.74 1.38 7.04
N TYR A 183 4.32 1.19 5.85
CA TYR A 183 5.53 1.90 5.45
C TYR A 183 5.28 3.35 5.03
N MET A 184 4.21 3.61 4.26
CA MET A 184 3.78 4.97 3.92
C MET A 184 2.31 5.19 4.29
N PRO A 185 1.99 5.48 5.56
CA PRO A 185 0.60 5.61 6.03
C PRO A 185 -0.17 6.78 5.39
N SER A 186 0.53 7.79 4.89
CA SER A 186 -0.05 8.99 4.30
C SER A 186 0.87 9.54 3.20
N ALA A 187 1.20 8.70 2.21
CA ALA A 187 1.96 9.17 1.06
C ALA A 187 1.15 10.21 0.28
N HIS A 188 1.82 11.18 -0.31
CA HIS A 188 1.27 11.91 -1.44
C HIS A 188 1.49 11.10 -2.71
N VAL A 189 0.45 10.85 -3.49
CA VAL A 189 0.55 10.10 -4.74
C VAL A 189 0.14 10.97 -5.93
N PHE A 190 0.91 10.88 -7.01
CA PHE A 190 0.55 11.51 -8.28
C PHE A 190 0.95 10.64 -9.47
N GLY A 191 0.25 10.80 -10.58
CA GLY A 191 0.53 10.07 -11.81
C GLY A 191 -0.74 9.76 -12.59
N VAL A 192 -0.77 8.59 -13.22
CA VAL A 192 -1.89 8.18 -14.06
C VAL A 192 -2.32 6.74 -13.79
N ILE A 193 -3.63 6.54 -13.85
CA ILE A 193 -4.26 5.23 -14.01
C ILE A 193 -5.04 5.27 -15.32
N GLN A 194 -4.90 4.25 -16.15
CA GLN A 194 -5.66 4.12 -17.39
C GLN A 194 -6.48 2.84 -17.34
N TYR A 195 -7.79 2.96 -17.58
CA TYR A 195 -8.66 1.81 -17.82
C TYR A 195 -9.30 1.92 -19.20
N ASN A 196 -9.01 0.95 -20.07
CA ASN A 196 -9.34 0.99 -21.49
C ASN A 196 -8.83 2.29 -22.14
N THR A 197 -9.74 3.13 -22.61
CA THR A 197 -9.43 4.43 -23.23
C THR A 197 -9.51 5.60 -22.25
N LYS A 198 -9.95 5.36 -21.01
CA LYS A 198 -10.13 6.41 -20.00
C LYS A 198 -8.86 6.58 -19.19
N LEU A 199 -8.33 7.81 -19.17
CA LEU A 199 -7.18 8.20 -18.38
C LEU A 199 -7.63 8.99 -17.16
N PHE A 200 -7.17 8.58 -15.98
CA PHE A 200 -7.37 9.25 -14.71
C PHE A 200 -6.04 9.87 -14.28
N SER A 201 -6.00 11.20 -14.18
CA SER A 201 -4.88 11.90 -13.55
C SER A 201 -5.10 11.87 -12.04
N ILE A 202 -4.17 11.25 -11.33
CA ILE A 202 -4.24 11.05 -9.89
C ILE A 202 -3.38 12.10 -9.20
N ASN A 203 -3.93 12.72 -8.15
CA ASN A 203 -3.20 13.65 -7.29
C ASN A 203 -3.86 13.71 -5.90
N THR A 204 -3.50 12.76 -5.03
CA THR A 204 -4.22 12.54 -3.75
C THR A 204 -3.29 12.03 -2.65
N THR A 205 -3.87 11.61 -1.53
CA THR A 205 -3.22 10.85 -0.46
C THR A 205 -3.39 9.36 -0.68
N ALA A 206 -2.35 8.59 -0.34
CA ALA A 206 -2.31 7.15 -0.49
C ALA A 206 -1.64 6.46 0.70
N TYR A 207 -1.74 5.14 0.68
CA TYR A 207 -1.25 4.22 1.68
C TYR A 207 -0.36 3.17 1.01
N HIS A 208 0.72 2.78 1.69
CA HIS A 208 1.53 1.61 1.35
C HIS A 208 1.89 0.83 2.61
N ASP A 209 1.67 -0.48 2.57
CA ASP A 209 2.21 -1.44 3.53
C ASP A 209 2.99 -2.58 2.88
N HIS A 210 3.77 -3.22 3.73
CA HIS A 210 4.55 -4.40 3.43
C HIS A 210 4.35 -5.41 4.54
N ASN A 211 4.05 -6.63 4.13
CA ASN A 211 3.73 -7.73 5.02
C ASN A 211 4.42 -8.98 4.54
N TYR A 212 4.90 -9.77 5.49
CA TYR A 212 5.54 -11.03 5.21
C TYR A 212 5.40 -11.97 6.39
N GLY A 213 5.55 -13.26 6.11
CA GLY A 213 5.33 -14.27 7.13
C GLY A 213 5.18 -15.67 6.57
N ALA A 214 4.99 -16.63 7.47
CA ALA A 214 4.81 -18.05 7.18
C ALA A 214 3.90 -18.71 8.23
#